data_AF-A0A5M6DC11-F1
#
_entry.id   AF-A0A5M6DC11-F1
#
_cell.length_a   1.000
_cell.length_b   1.000
_cell.length_c   1.000
_cell.angle_alpha   90.00
_cell.angle_beta   90.00
_cell.angle_gamma   90.00
#
_symmetry.space_group_name_H-M   'P 1'
#
loop_
_entity.id
_entity.type
_entity.pdbx_description
1 polymer ?
#
loop_
_entity_poly.entity_id
_entity_poly.type
_entity_poly.pdbx_seq_one_letter_code
_entity_poly.pdbx_strand_id
1 'polypeptide(L)'
;MKLILKYGGCSAVSALVGLTCAMIVGRLWWPPGAALTLIGIGLVTAACFARLLTFRFNWPASIIASAIGAMIACFFAGATAEVLPPGSTEWMVKGGLYGACFGLPVAILLAPLGLIEDRRRDRDAMS
;
A
#
# COMPACT_ATOMS: atom_id res chain seq x y z
N MET A 1 1.03 -0.93 -22.88
CA MET A 1 0.58 -2.06 -22.02
C MET A 1 1.68 -2.60 -21.11
N LYS A 2 2.88 -2.97 -21.62
CA LYS A 2 3.99 -3.47 -20.79
C LYS A 2 4.44 -2.52 -19.66
N LEU A 3 4.42 -1.21 -19.87
CA LEU A 3 4.74 -0.22 -18.83
C LEU A 3 3.69 -0.19 -17.72
N ILE A 4 2.40 -0.06 -18.06
CA ILE A 4 1.31 -0.02 -17.07
C ILE A 4 1.32 -1.28 -16.18
N LEU A 5 1.59 -2.44 -16.77
CA LEU A 5 1.71 -3.70 -16.02
C LEU A 5 2.89 -3.67 -15.02
N LYS A 6 4.02 -3.06 -15.41
CA LYS A 6 5.19 -2.88 -14.51
C LYS A 6 4.89 -1.90 -13.38
N TYR A 7 4.28 -0.74 -13.68
CA TYR A 7 3.85 0.22 -12.66
C TYR A 7 2.84 -0.39 -11.69
N GLY A 8 1.88 -1.16 -12.21
CA GLY A 8 0.88 -1.88 -11.41
C GLY A 8 1.53 -2.90 -10.50
N GLY A 9 2.43 -3.73 -11.03
CA GLY A 9 3.16 -4.73 -10.25
C GLY A 9 3.99 -4.12 -9.11
N CYS A 10 4.80 -3.09 -9.40
CA CYS A 10 5.65 -2.47 -8.37
C CYS A 10 4.82 -1.75 -7.30
N SER A 11 3.71 -1.11 -7.70
CA SER A 11 2.82 -0.41 -6.77
C SER A 11 2.04 -1.41 -5.90
N ALA A 12 1.61 -2.54 -6.47
CA ALA A 12 0.98 -3.64 -5.75
C ALA A 12 1.92 -4.27 -4.70
N VAL A 13 3.18 -4.51 -5.07
CA VAL A 13 4.20 -5.02 -4.14
C VAL A 13 4.45 -4.03 -3.00
N SER A 14 4.54 -2.73 -3.32
CA SER A 14 4.73 -1.69 -2.30
C SER A 14 3.53 -1.60 -1.34
N ALA A 15 2.32 -1.70 -1.87
CA ALA A 15 1.10 -1.73 -1.06
C ALA A 15 1.04 -2.98 -0.16
N LEU A 16 1.46 -4.15 -0.68
CA LEU A 16 1.56 -5.39 0.10
C LEU A 16 2.56 -5.27 1.25
N VAL A 17 3.72 -4.65 1.02
CA VAL A 17 4.71 -4.41 2.07
C VAL A 17 4.11 -3.52 3.16
N GLY A 18 3.40 -2.45 2.78
CA GLY A 18 2.76 -1.58 3.74
C GLY A 18 1.66 -2.28 4.56
N LEU A 19 0.81 -3.06 3.89
CA LEU A 19 -0.21 -3.88 4.55
C LEU A 19 0.42 -4.89 5.52
N THR A 20 1.46 -5.59 5.09
CA THR A 20 2.15 -6.59 5.90
C THR A 20 2.76 -5.95 7.15
N CYS A 21 3.39 -4.78 6.99
CA CYS A 21 3.94 -4.03 8.10
C CYS A 21 2.84 -3.61 9.09
N ALA A 22 1.71 -3.09 8.60
CA ALA A 22 0.56 -2.76 9.44
C ALA A 22 0.02 -4.00 10.18
N MET A 23 -0.13 -5.15 9.51
CA MET A 23 -0.59 -6.40 10.14
C MET A 23 0.36 -6.89 11.24
N ILE A 24 1.68 -6.81 11.03
CA ILE A 24 2.68 -7.16 12.05
C ILE A 24 2.57 -6.23 13.25
N VAL A 25 2.46 -4.91 13.01
CA VAL A 25 2.31 -3.94 14.11
C VAL A 25 1.01 -4.17 14.87
N GLY A 26 -0.12 -4.35 14.16
CA GLY A 26 -1.41 -4.66 14.78
C GLY A 26 -1.41 -5.95 15.58
N ARG A 27 -0.67 -6.97 15.14
CA ARG A 27 -0.50 -8.22 15.90
C ARG A 27 0.30 -8.03 17.19
N LEU A 28 1.39 -7.26 17.13
CA LEU A 28 2.25 -7.03 18.30
C LEU A 28 1.63 -6.05 19.30
N TRP A 29 0.91 -5.06 18.79
CA TRP A 29 0.33 -3.99 19.57
C TRP A 29 -0.97 -3.54 18.91
N TRP A 30 -2.09 -3.69 19.64
CA TRP A 30 -3.38 -3.20 19.21
C TRP A 30 -3.68 -1.84 19.88
N PRO A 31 -3.45 -0.71 19.21
CA PRO A 31 -3.60 0.59 19.84
C PRO A 31 -5.08 1.02 19.95
N PRO A 32 -5.41 1.92 20.89
CA PRO A 32 -6.68 2.63 20.88
C PRO A 32 -6.79 3.45 19.58
N GLY A 33 -7.79 3.15 18.74
CA GLY A 33 -7.86 3.68 17.37
C GLY A 33 -7.06 2.86 16.34
N ALA A 34 -6.96 1.55 16.55
CA ALA A 34 -6.22 0.60 15.70
C ALA A 34 -6.45 0.78 14.20
N ALA A 35 -7.68 1.02 13.74
CA ALA A 35 -7.94 1.20 12.32
C ALA A 35 -7.17 2.38 11.71
N LEU A 36 -7.22 3.56 12.34
CA LEU A 36 -6.52 4.77 11.86
C LEU A 36 -5.00 4.63 11.92
N THR A 37 -4.48 4.03 12.98
CA THR A 37 -3.04 3.81 13.15
C THR A 37 -2.51 2.79 12.15
N LEU A 38 -3.22 1.69 11.91
CA LEU A 38 -2.89 0.71 10.87
C LEU A 38 -2.88 1.34 9.47
N ILE A 39 -3.87 2.17 9.17
CA ILE A 39 -3.93 2.92 7.91
C ILE A 39 -2.71 3.85 7.78
N GLY A 40 -2.39 4.61 8.83
CA GLY A 40 -1.23 5.51 8.83
C GLY A 40 0.08 4.76 8.61
N ILE A 41 0.29 3.65 9.33
CA ILE A 41 1.48 2.81 9.18
C ILE A 41 1.56 2.25 7.77
N GLY A 42 0.48 1.65 7.27
CA GLY A 42 0.45 1.05 5.94
C GLY A 42 0.70 2.07 4.82
N LEU A 43 0.10 3.26 4.92
CA LEU A 43 0.29 4.35 3.97
C LEU A 43 1.76 4.83 3.97
N VAL A 44 2.31 5.15 5.14
CA VAL A 44 3.67 5.69 5.25
C VAL A 44 4.69 4.66 4.79
N THR A 45 4.56 3.42 5.24
CA THR A 45 5.48 2.34 4.86
C THR A 45 5.41 2.01 3.37
N ALA A 46 4.22 1.95 2.77
CA ALA A 46 4.07 1.76 1.32
C ALA A 46 4.64 2.93 0.52
N ALA A 47 4.41 4.18 0.95
CA ALA A 47 4.94 5.37 0.29
C ALA A 47 6.48 5.43 0.37
N CYS A 48 7.04 5.16 1.55
CA CYS A 48 8.49 5.08 1.75
C CYS A 48 9.11 3.96 0.90
N PHE A 49 8.46 2.79 0.85
CA PHE A 49 8.95 1.66 0.06
C PHE A 49 8.87 1.93 -1.45
N ALA A 50 7.75 2.49 -1.93
CA ALA A 50 7.63 2.91 -3.32
C ALA A 50 8.70 3.95 -3.69
N ARG A 51 8.93 4.94 -2.81
CA ARG A 51 9.98 5.94 -2.99
C ARG A 51 11.39 5.32 -3.03
N LEU A 52 11.65 4.34 -2.17
CA LEU A 52 12.90 3.59 -2.15
C LEU A 52 13.10 2.78 -3.45
N LEU A 53 12.05 2.11 -3.94
CA LEU A 53 12.09 1.37 -5.21
C LEU A 53 12.41 2.29 -6.39
N THR A 54 11.77 3.45 -6.45
CA THR A 54 12.04 4.44 -7.51
C THR A 54 13.47 4.96 -7.42
N PHE A 55 13.95 5.34 -6.23
CA PHE A 55 15.29 5.92 -6.09
C PHE A 55 16.44 4.92 -6.23
N ARG A 56 16.34 3.75 -5.57
CA ARG A 56 17.48 2.84 -5.43
C ARG A 56 17.55 1.79 -6.54
N PHE A 57 16.40 1.37 -7.04
CA PHE A 57 16.28 0.29 -8.02
C PHE A 57 15.85 0.79 -9.40
N ASN A 58 15.51 2.08 -9.52
CA ASN A 58 15.00 2.70 -10.75
C ASN A 58 13.75 1.98 -11.27
N TRP A 59 12.94 1.44 -10.35
CA TRP A 59 11.72 0.71 -10.69
C TRP A 59 10.56 1.68 -10.85
N PRO A 60 9.75 1.50 -11.91
CA PRO A 60 8.56 2.32 -12.13
C PRO A 60 7.49 1.98 -11.09
N ALA A 61 7.38 2.78 -10.03
CA ALA A 61 6.38 2.63 -8.99
C ALA A 61 5.66 3.96 -8.78
N SER A 62 4.33 3.92 -8.69
CA SER A 62 3.55 5.12 -8.34
C SER A 62 3.43 5.20 -6.83
N ILE A 63 4.02 6.24 -6.24
CA ILE A 63 3.95 6.48 -4.78
C ILE A 63 2.49 6.65 -4.38
N ILE A 64 1.72 7.45 -5.14
CA ILE A 64 0.30 7.71 -4.88
C ILE A 64 -0.52 6.42 -4.96
N ALA A 65 -0.35 5.62 -6.02
CA ALA A 65 -1.09 4.37 -6.17
C ALA A 65 -0.77 3.36 -5.06
N SER A 66 0.51 3.28 -4.67
CA SER A 66 0.97 2.42 -3.57
C SER A 66 0.39 2.84 -2.23
N ALA A 67 0.43 4.15 -1.94
CA ALA A 67 -0.08 4.74 -0.71
C ALA A 67 -1.60 4.55 -0.57
N ILE A 68 -2.37 4.86 -1.61
CA ILE A 68 -3.83 4.71 -1.62
C ILE A 68 -4.22 3.22 -1.56
N GLY A 69 -3.53 2.37 -2.31
CA GLY A 69 -3.74 0.92 -2.27
C GLY A 69 -3.52 0.34 -0.87
N ALA A 70 -2.43 0.73 -0.20
CA ALA A 70 -2.13 0.32 1.17
C ALA A 70 -3.15 0.88 2.18
N MET A 71 -3.57 2.14 2.02
CA MET A 71 -4.59 2.77 2.85
C MET A 71 -5.90 1.99 2.81
N ILE A 72 -6.38 1.64 1.62
CA ILE A 72 -7.61 0.87 1.42
C ILE A 72 -7.44 -0.55 1.96
N ALA A 73 -6.29 -1.20 1.69
CA ALA A 73 -6.00 -2.52 2.23
C ALA A 73 -6.06 -2.54 3.76
N CYS A 74 -5.43 -1.55 4.40
CA CYS A 74 -5.39 -1.45 5.86
C CYS A 74 -6.75 -1.09 6.46
N PHE A 75 -7.55 -0.28 5.76
CA PHE A 75 -8.93 0.01 6.17
C PHE A 75 -9.77 -1.28 6.24
N PHE A 76 -9.78 -2.07 5.16
CA PHE A 76 -10.54 -3.32 5.13
C PHE A 76 -10.00 -4.36 6.11
N ALA A 77 -8.67 -4.47 6.23
CA ALA A 77 -8.06 -5.37 7.21
C ALA A 77 -8.39 -4.96 8.65
N GLY A 78 -8.36 -3.66 8.95
CA GLY A 78 -8.78 -3.11 10.24
C GLY A 78 -10.26 -3.38 10.53
N ALA A 79 -11.15 -3.21 9.54
CA ALA A 79 -12.57 -3.48 9.68
C ALA A 79 -12.88 -4.94 10.03
N THR A 80 -12.06 -5.91 9.59
CA THR A 80 -12.25 -7.31 9.98
C THR A 80 -12.08 -7.56 11.49
N ALA A 81 -11.50 -6.63 12.25
CA ALA A 81 -11.42 -6.70 13.71
C ALA A 81 -12.78 -6.56 14.42
N GLU A 82 -13.83 -6.14 13.70
CA GLU A 82 -15.21 -6.16 14.22
C GLU A 82 -15.79 -7.58 14.25
N VAL A 83 -15.26 -8.47 13.41
CA VAL A 83 -15.74 -9.86 13.27
C VAL A 83 -14.77 -10.86 13.89
N LEU A 84 -13.46 -10.58 13.79
CA LEU A 84 -12.39 -11.43 14.31
C LEU A 84 -11.73 -10.77 15.52
N PRO A 85 -11.27 -11.53 16.52
CA PRO A 85 -10.62 -10.95 17.69
C PRO A 85 -9.42 -10.08 17.27
N PRO A 86 -9.40 -8.78 17.65
CA PRO A 86 -8.36 -7.85 17.25
C PRO A 86 -6.99 -8.34 17.69
N GLY A 87 -6.00 -8.18 16.82
CA GLY A 87 -4.62 -8.59 17.08
C GLY A 87 -4.43 -10.10 17.20
N SER A 88 -5.43 -10.96 16.92
CA SER A 88 -5.23 -12.41 16.85
C SER A 88 -4.43 -12.82 15.60
N THR A 89 -3.85 -14.02 15.61
CA THR A 89 -3.23 -14.60 14.41
C THR A 89 -4.25 -14.83 13.30
N GLU A 90 -5.48 -15.20 13.66
CA GLU A 90 -6.57 -15.37 12.72
C GLU A 90 -6.96 -14.05 12.04
N TRP A 91 -7.09 -12.97 12.82
CA TRP A 91 -7.30 -11.62 12.28
C TRP A 91 -6.16 -11.21 11.34
N MET A 92 -4.90 -11.41 11.75
CA MET A 92 -3.73 -11.02 10.95
C MET A 92 -3.76 -11.68 9.56
N VAL A 93 -4.11 -12.96 9.49
CA VAL A 93 -4.13 -13.72 8.23
C VAL A 93 -5.40 -13.39 7.43
N LYS A 94 -6.58 -13.55 8.02
CA LYS A 94 -7.86 -13.33 7.30
C LYS A 94 -8.06 -11.86 6.97
N GLY A 95 -7.82 -10.97 7.91
CA GLY A 95 -7.87 -9.53 7.72
C GLY A 95 -6.86 -9.04 6.69
N GLY A 96 -5.62 -9.52 6.74
CA GLY A 96 -4.61 -9.25 5.72
C GLY A 96 -5.03 -9.71 4.32
N LEU A 97 -5.59 -10.92 4.19
CA LEU A 97 -6.12 -11.44 2.92
C LEU A 97 -7.27 -10.58 2.39
N TYR A 98 -8.24 -10.23 3.25
CA TYR A 98 -9.35 -9.34 2.88
C TYR A 98 -8.84 -7.96 2.42
N GLY A 99 -7.93 -7.36 3.19
CA GLY A 99 -7.30 -6.10 2.83
C GLY A 99 -6.58 -6.17 1.48
N ALA A 100 -5.81 -7.22 1.25
CA ALA A 100 -5.11 -7.43 -0.02
C ALA A 100 -6.08 -7.59 -1.21
N CYS A 101 -7.17 -8.33 -1.04
CA CYS A 101 -8.18 -8.54 -2.08
C CYS A 101 -8.81 -7.23 -2.59
N PHE A 102 -8.94 -6.21 -1.75
CA PHE A 102 -9.50 -4.92 -2.15
C PHE A 102 -8.42 -3.88 -2.49
N GLY A 103 -7.36 -3.79 -1.69
CA GLY A 103 -6.33 -2.75 -1.86
C GLY A 103 -5.41 -3.00 -3.06
N LEU A 104 -5.11 -4.25 -3.41
CA LEU A 104 -4.23 -4.57 -4.55
C LEU A 104 -4.85 -4.19 -5.90
N PRO A 105 -6.12 -4.56 -6.20
CA PRO A 105 -6.77 -4.10 -7.43
C PRO A 105 -6.79 -2.57 -7.54
N VAL A 106 -7.01 -1.86 -6.44
CA VAL A 106 -7.00 -0.38 -6.45
C VAL A 106 -5.60 0.17 -6.73
N ALA A 107 -4.55 -0.40 -6.13
CA ALA A 107 -3.16 -0.02 -6.41
C ALA A 107 -2.81 -0.21 -7.90
N ILE A 108 -3.27 -1.31 -8.51
CA ILE A 108 -3.04 -1.61 -9.93
C ILE A 108 -3.82 -0.64 -10.82
N LEU A 109 -5.07 -0.35 -10.47
CA LEU A 109 -5.94 0.54 -11.25
C LEU A 109 -5.43 2.00 -11.22
N LEU A 110 -4.85 2.42 -10.11
CA LEU A 110 -4.24 3.75 -9.94
C LEU A 110 -2.81 3.84 -10.47
N ALA A 111 -2.17 2.72 -10.83
CA ALA A 111 -0.80 2.70 -11.31
C ALA A 111 -0.46 3.66 -12.46
N PRO A 112 -1.37 3.95 -13.43
CA PRO A 112 -1.13 4.94 -14.46
C PRO A 112 -0.85 6.36 -13.95
N LEU A 113 -1.24 6.69 -12.71
CA LEU A 113 -0.91 8.00 -12.11
C LEU A 113 0.60 8.22 -11.99
N GLY A 114 1.38 7.17 -11.77
CA GLY A 114 2.86 7.27 -11.74
C GLY A 114 3.45 7.72 -13.08
N LEU A 115 2.83 7.34 -14.21
CA LEU A 115 3.28 7.77 -15.54
C LEU A 115 3.02 9.26 -15.80
N ILE A 116 2.00 9.83 -15.15
CA ILE A 116 1.67 11.26 -15.26
C ILE A 116 2.66 12.07 -14.40
N GLU A 117 3.01 11.55 -13.23
CA GLU A 117 3.92 12.19 -12.29
C GLU A 117 5.36 12.23 -12.82
N ASP A 118 5.86 11.11 -13.37
CA ASP A 118 7.18 11.08 -14.02
C ASP A 118 7.25 12.06 -15.20
N ARG A 119 6.20 12.10 -16.05
CA ARG A 119 6.15 13.05 -17.17
C ARG A 119 6.09 14.53 -16.76
N ARG A 120 5.49 14.85 -15.61
CA ARG A 120 5.54 16.22 -15.06
C ARG A 120 6.96 16.54 -14.62
N ARG A 121 7.59 15.63 -13.86
CA ARG A 121 8.93 15.84 -13.32
C ARG A 121 9.99 16.04 -14.41
N ASP A 122 9.90 15.28 -15.51
CA ASP A 122 10.79 15.44 -16.66
C ASP A 122 10.61 16.81 -17.35
N ARG A 123 9.36 17.30 -17.44
CA ARG A 123 9.06 18.61 -18.01
C ARG A 123 9.66 19.74 -17.18
N ASP A 124 9.53 19.66 -15.86
CA ASP A 124 10.02 20.68 -14.93
C ASP A 124 11.56 20.71 -14.87
N ALA A 125 12.23 19.60 -15.21
CA ALA A 125 13.70 19.54 -15.29
C ALA A 125 14.28 20.17 -16.58
N MET A 126 13.44 20.42 -17.58
CA MET A 126 13.85 21.01 -18.87
C MET A 126 13.55 22.51 -18.98
N SER A 127 12.86 23.10 -18.00
CA SER A 127 12.58 24.54 -17.87
C SER A 127 13.55 25.22 -16.92
#